data_AF-A0A947URF9-F1
#
_entry.id   AF-A0A947URF9-F1
#
_cell.length_a   1.000
_cell.length_b   1.000
_cell.length_c   1.000
_cell.angle_alpha   90.00
_cell.angle_beta   90.00
_cell.angle_gamma   90.00
#
_symmetry.space_group_name_H-M   'P 1'
#
loop_
_entity.id
_entity.type
_entity.pdbx_description
1 polymer ?
#
loop_
_entity_poly.entity_id
_entity_poly.type
_entity_poly.pdbx_seq_one_letter_code
_entity_poly.pdbx_strand_id
1 'polypeptide(L)'
;MPDITKQIRNPETSSPETLDQQHDMAGWNRETGERVAAEEGVTMTDAHWEVVDFLRRHYLEHGPASSGRELAKALDEAFSGHGGSRYLHQLFIKGPVAQGSRIGGLPVPPYTEDESFGSAM
;
A
#
# COMPACT_ATOMS: atom_id res chain seq x y z
N MET A 1 13.23 -35.17 -34.35
CA MET A 1 13.42 -33.73 -34.15
C MET A 1 13.42 -33.47 -32.65
N PRO A 2 14.50 -32.91 -32.08
CA PRO A 2 14.52 -32.32 -30.72
C PRO A 2 13.89 -30.90 -30.81
N ASP A 3 13.47 -30.19 -29.77
CA ASP A 3 14.03 -30.04 -28.43
C ASP A 3 12.99 -29.47 -27.43
N ILE A 4 13.31 -29.66 -26.15
CA ILE A 4 12.68 -29.19 -24.93
C ILE A 4 13.18 -27.77 -24.62
N THR A 5 12.34 -26.90 -24.04
CA THR A 5 12.70 -25.78 -23.13
C THR A 5 12.14 -24.38 -23.49
N LYS A 6 11.46 -23.79 -22.48
CA LYS A 6 11.21 -22.36 -22.19
C LYS A 6 10.23 -21.59 -23.08
N GLN A 7 9.05 -21.30 -22.51
CA GLN A 7 8.89 -20.02 -21.79
C GLN A 7 7.63 -20.01 -20.94
N ILE A 8 7.84 -20.11 -19.63
CA ILE A 8 6.95 -19.56 -18.61
C ILE A 8 7.03 -18.03 -18.77
N ARG A 9 5.92 -17.41 -19.15
CA ARG A 9 5.56 -16.04 -18.78
C ARG A 9 4.06 -15.95 -18.98
N ASN A 10 3.33 -15.92 -17.87
CA ASN A 10 1.90 -15.65 -17.82
C ASN A 10 1.55 -14.49 -18.77
N PRO A 11 0.77 -14.72 -19.84
CA PRO A 11 -0.13 -13.69 -20.30
C PRO A 11 -1.36 -13.69 -19.37
N GLU A 12 -2.17 -12.64 -19.39
CA GLU A 12 -3.53 -12.61 -18.77
C GLU A 12 -3.65 -12.02 -17.35
N THR A 13 -3.04 -10.88 -17.10
CA THR A 13 -3.71 -9.81 -16.33
C THR A 13 -4.06 -8.65 -17.26
N SER A 14 -4.95 -8.92 -18.20
CA SER A 14 -5.76 -7.88 -18.84
C SER A 14 -7.18 -8.01 -18.30
N SER A 15 -7.32 -7.80 -16.99
CA SER A 15 -8.62 -7.64 -16.36
C SER A 15 -9.12 -6.21 -16.64
N PRO A 16 -10.41 -6.01 -16.94
CA PRO A 16 -11.01 -4.68 -17.11
C PRO A 16 -10.96 -3.80 -15.85
N GLU A 17 -10.56 -4.35 -14.71
CA GLU A 17 -10.41 -3.66 -13.42
C GLU A 17 -9.28 -2.61 -13.43
N THR A 18 -8.23 -2.80 -14.23
CA THR A 18 -7.05 -1.91 -14.23
C THR A 18 -7.36 -0.50 -14.74
N LEU A 19 -8.39 -0.34 -15.58
CA LEU A 19 -8.80 0.96 -16.13
C LEU A 19 -9.48 1.85 -15.09
N ASP A 20 -10.27 1.26 -14.19
CA ASP A 20 -10.94 1.97 -13.09
C ASP A 20 -9.91 2.45 -12.05
N GLN A 21 -8.92 1.61 -11.73
CA GLN A 21 -7.84 1.94 -10.82
C GLN A 21 -6.98 3.15 -11.27
N GLN A 22 -6.75 3.30 -12.58
CA GLN A 22 -5.97 4.43 -13.11
C GLN A 22 -6.70 5.76 -12.99
N HIS A 23 -8.04 5.75 -13.06
CA HIS A 23 -8.87 6.94 -12.88
C HIS A 23 -8.92 7.39 -11.41
N ASP A 24 -9.00 6.45 -10.46
CA ASP A 24 -8.97 6.78 -9.03
C ASP A 24 -7.64 7.42 -8.58
N MET A 25 -6.52 7.02 -9.19
CA MET A 25 -5.22 7.61 -8.85
C MET A 25 -4.95 8.98 -9.48
N ALA A 26 -5.72 9.40 -10.49
CA ALA A 26 -5.46 10.62 -11.25
C ALA A 26 -5.68 11.90 -10.41
N GLY A 27 -6.43 11.82 -9.31
CA GLY A 27 -6.68 12.94 -8.40
C GLY A 27 -5.60 13.14 -7.32
N TRP A 28 -4.71 12.17 -7.11
CA TRP A 28 -3.74 12.23 -6.02
C TRP A 28 -2.40 12.83 -6.46
N ASN A 29 -1.88 13.76 -5.67
CA ASN A 29 -0.54 14.32 -5.83
C ASN A 29 0.19 14.36 -4.46
N ARG A 30 1.50 14.59 -4.50
CA ARG A 30 2.34 14.63 -3.29
C ARG A 30 1.84 15.65 -2.27
N GLU A 31 1.39 16.82 -2.73
CA GLU A 31 0.84 17.88 -1.88
C GLU A 31 -0.42 17.45 -1.12
N THR A 32 -1.31 16.69 -1.78
CA THR A 32 -2.51 16.12 -1.15
C THR A 32 -2.10 15.07 -0.11
N GLY A 33 -1.13 14.22 -0.42
CA GLY A 33 -0.56 13.28 0.55
C GLY A 33 0.03 13.99 1.77
N GLU A 34 0.77 15.08 1.58
CA GLU A 34 1.33 15.89 2.68
C GLU A 34 0.24 16.51 3.56
N ARG A 35 -0.81 17.05 2.94
CA ARG A 35 -1.95 17.60 3.68
C ARG A 35 -2.65 16.54 4.52
N VAL A 36 -2.93 15.37 3.94
CA VAL A 36 -3.56 14.25 4.65
C VAL A 36 -2.65 13.73 5.77
N ALA A 37 -1.33 13.64 5.53
CA ALA A 37 -0.38 13.23 6.55
C ALA A 37 -0.32 14.24 7.71
N ALA A 38 -0.37 15.53 7.42
CA ALA A 38 -0.44 16.58 8.43
C ALA A 38 -1.72 16.48 9.27
N GLU A 39 -2.87 16.20 8.65
CA GLU A 39 -4.14 15.94 9.34
C GLU A 39 -4.07 14.70 10.23
N GLU A 40 -3.36 13.66 9.80
CA GLU A 40 -3.13 12.43 10.57
C GLU A 40 -2.08 12.61 11.70
N GLY A 41 -1.38 13.75 11.74
CA GLY A 41 -0.28 14.01 12.67
C GLY A 41 1.01 13.28 12.33
N VAL A 42 1.19 12.86 11.07
CA VAL A 42 2.37 12.15 10.57
C VAL A 42 3.28 13.14 9.86
N THR A 43 4.55 13.18 10.29
CA THR A 43 5.57 13.98 9.60
C THR A 43 6.13 13.16 8.43
N MET A 44 5.77 13.54 7.20
CA MET A 44 6.25 12.87 6.00
C MET A 44 7.75 13.04 5.80
N THR A 45 8.52 12.01 6.16
CA THR A 45 9.95 11.88 5.83
C THR A 45 10.14 10.98 4.61
N ASP A 46 11.36 10.89 4.08
CA ASP A 46 11.68 10.01 2.95
C ASP A 46 11.25 8.55 3.20
N ALA A 47 11.41 8.07 4.45
CA ALA A 47 10.94 6.75 4.86
C ALA A 47 9.42 6.58 4.73
N HIS A 48 8.63 7.60 5.09
CA HIS A 48 7.18 7.55 4.94
C HIS A 48 6.79 7.55 3.47
N TRP A 49 7.51 8.33 2.65
CA TRP A 49 7.30 8.37 1.21
C TRP A 49 7.62 7.04 0.54
N GLU A 50 8.66 6.34 0.96
CA GLU A 50 8.95 5.00 0.46
C GLU A 50 7.80 4.03 0.72
N VAL A 51 7.19 4.08 1.90
CA VAL A 51 6.03 3.23 2.24
C VAL A 51 4.83 3.58 1.36
N VAL A 52 4.50 4.87 1.22
CA VAL A 52 3.38 5.33 0.39
C VAL A 52 3.57 4.97 -1.08
N ASP A 53 4.78 5.18 -1.60
CA ASP A 53 5.13 4.84 -2.98
C ASP A 53 5.11 3.32 -3.22
N PHE A 54 5.59 2.54 -2.25
CA PHE A 54 5.48 1.08 -2.29
C PHE A 54 4.02 0.64 -2.34
N LEU A 55 3.15 1.20 -1.49
CA LEU A 55 1.72 0.89 -1.47
C LEU A 55 1.05 1.20 -2.81
N ARG A 56 1.38 2.34 -3.42
CA ARG A 56 0.86 2.74 -4.74
C ARG A 56 1.36 1.81 -5.85
N ARG A 57 2.64 1.46 -5.84
CA ARG A 57 3.22 0.48 -6.78
C ARG A 57 2.57 -0.89 -6.64
N HIS A 58 2.42 -1.36 -5.41
CA HIS A 58 1.76 -2.64 -5.12
C HIS A 58 0.30 -2.64 -5.62
N TYR A 59 -0.43 -1.54 -5.42
CA TYR A 59 -1.80 -1.39 -5.91
C TYR A 59 -1.89 -1.43 -7.45
N LEU A 60 -0.91 -0.82 -8.13
CA LEU A 60 -0.79 -0.86 -9.59
C LEU A 60 -0.43 -2.25 -10.12
N GLU A 61 0.43 -2.99 -9.41
CA GLU A 61 0.92 -4.30 -9.86
C GLU A 61 -0.05 -5.44 -9.53
N HIS A 62 -0.68 -5.41 -8.35
CA HIS A 62 -1.50 -6.51 -7.83
C HIS A 62 -2.99 -6.19 -7.75
N GLY A 63 -3.39 -4.93 -7.92
CA GLY A 63 -4.78 -4.51 -7.77
C GLY A 63 -5.15 -4.05 -6.35
N PRO A 64 -6.45 -3.78 -6.11
CA PRO A 64 -6.96 -3.56 -4.76
C PRO A 64 -6.73 -4.82 -3.91
N ALA A 65 -5.98 -4.69 -2.83
CA ALA A 65 -5.76 -5.80 -1.93
C ALA A 65 -7.09 -6.22 -1.29
N SER A 66 -7.36 -7.52 -1.32
CA SER A 66 -8.61 -8.07 -0.78
C SER A 66 -8.70 -7.94 0.75
N SER A 67 -7.56 -7.76 1.42
CA SER A 67 -7.50 -7.57 2.88
C SER A 67 -6.34 -6.66 3.29
N GLY A 68 -6.56 -5.79 4.28
CA GLY A 68 -5.49 -5.00 4.90
C GLY A 68 -4.35 -5.84 5.48
N ARG A 69 -4.60 -7.12 5.80
CA ARG A 69 -3.55 -8.07 6.22
C ARG A 69 -2.58 -8.43 5.10
N GLU A 70 -3.06 -8.51 3.86
CA GLU A 70 -2.22 -8.79 2.69
C GLU A 70 -1.27 -7.62 2.45
N LEU A 71 -1.78 -6.39 2.48
CA LEU A 71 -0.98 -5.17 2.44
C LEU A 71 0.04 -5.10 3.60
N ALA A 72 -0.38 -5.42 4.82
CA ALA A 72 0.51 -5.42 5.98
C ALA A 72 1.65 -6.42 5.81
N LYS A 73 1.37 -7.61 5.27
CA LYS A 73 2.38 -8.63 4.99
C LYS A 73 3.32 -8.21 3.86
N ALA A 74 2.79 -7.64 2.77
CA ALA A 74 3.60 -7.14 1.66
C ALA A 74 4.54 -6.02 2.13
N LEU A 75 4.05 -5.11 2.97
CA LEU A 75 4.89 -4.09 3.60
C LEU A 75 5.94 -4.69 4.53
N ASP A 76 5.57 -5.64 5.39
CA ASP A 76 6.51 -6.31 6.28
C ASP A 76 7.64 -7.01 5.50
N GLU A 77 7.30 -7.69 4.41
CA GLU A 77 8.27 -8.34 3.52
C GLU A 77 9.18 -7.31 2.82
N ALA A 78 8.60 -6.23 2.28
CA ALA A 78 9.35 -5.19 1.57
C ALA A 78 10.29 -4.39 2.49
N PHE A 79 9.86 -4.11 3.72
CA PHE A 79 10.62 -3.37 4.72
C PHE A 79 11.33 -4.29 5.72
N SER A 80 11.34 -5.61 5.51
CA SER A 80 11.97 -6.59 6.40
C SER A 80 13.45 -6.26 6.69
N GLY A 81 14.18 -5.79 5.68
CA GLY A 81 15.57 -5.32 5.81
C GLY A 81 15.75 -4.05 6.66
N HIS A 82 14.69 -3.26 6.82
CA HIS A 82 14.67 -2.02 7.63
C HIS A 82 14.09 -2.24 9.03
N GLY A 83 13.68 -3.48 9.38
CA GLY A 83 13.04 -3.82 10.65
C GLY A 83 11.58 -4.24 10.53
N GLY A 84 11.06 -4.37 9.30
CA GLY A 84 9.73 -4.89 8.98
C GLY A 84 8.61 -4.13 9.68
N SER A 85 7.66 -4.88 10.23
CA SER A 85 6.49 -4.39 10.94
C SER A 85 6.87 -3.43 12.07
N ARG A 86 7.95 -3.69 12.81
CA ARG A 86 8.38 -2.82 13.90
C ARG A 86 8.77 -1.43 13.40
N TYR A 87 9.48 -1.36 12.27
CA TYR A 87 9.86 -0.10 11.65
C TYR A 87 8.64 0.66 11.11
N LEU A 88 7.73 -0.06 10.46
CA LEU A 88 6.50 0.50 9.93
C LEU A 88 5.58 1.07 11.02
N HIS A 89 5.49 0.42 12.17
CA HIS A 89 4.76 0.93 13.34
C HIS A 89 5.44 2.14 14.01
N GLN A 90 6.74 2.35 13.80
CA GLN A 90 7.43 3.57 14.26
C GLN A 90 7.10 4.77 13.37
N LEU A 91 6.97 4.55 12.06
CA LEU A 91 6.59 5.58 11.10
C LEU A 91 5.08 5.92 11.23
N PHE A 92 4.24 4.88 11.28
CA PHE A 92 2.80 5.01 11.29
C PHE A 92 2.22 4.40 12.57
N ILE A 93 2.15 5.22 13.62
CA ILE A 93 1.72 4.79 14.96
C ILE A 93 0.29 4.25 14.96
N LYS A 94 -0.61 4.82 14.15
CA LYS A 94 -2.01 4.35 14.05
C LYS A 94 -2.19 3.18 13.07
N GLY A 95 -1.13 2.75 12.41
CA GLY A 95 -1.13 1.60 11.50
C GLY A 95 -0.58 1.95 10.11
N PRO A 96 0.44 1.23 9.62
CA PRO A 96 1.12 1.54 8.36
C PRO A 96 0.24 1.35 7.13
N VAL A 97 -0.68 0.39 7.15
CA VAL A 97 -1.63 0.18 6.06
C VAL A 97 -2.71 1.26 6.07
N ALA A 98 -3.30 1.55 7.23
CA ALA A 98 -4.38 2.53 7.34
C ALA A 98 -3.91 3.94 6.98
N GLN A 99 -2.86 4.41 7.65
CA GLN A 99 -2.30 5.74 7.42
C GLN A 99 -1.61 5.83 6.07
N GLY A 100 -0.83 4.81 5.68
CA GLY A 100 -0.16 4.77 4.37
C GLY A 100 -1.14 4.79 3.21
N SER A 101 -2.24 4.05 3.27
CA SER A 101 -3.28 4.07 2.23
C SER A 101 -4.02 5.40 2.18
N ARG A 102 -4.40 5.99 3.33
CA ARG A 102 -5.00 7.34 3.37
C ARG A 102 -4.08 8.38 2.73
N ILE A 103 -2.82 8.43 3.16
CA ILE A 103 -1.82 9.37 2.66
C ILE A 103 -1.55 9.12 1.18
N GLY A 104 -1.54 7.87 0.74
CA GLY A 104 -1.35 7.47 -0.65
C GLY A 104 -2.56 7.67 -1.57
N GLY A 105 -3.69 8.15 -1.05
CA GLY A 105 -4.92 8.31 -1.82
C GLY A 105 -5.48 6.99 -2.35
N LEU A 106 -5.19 5.89 -1.65
CA LEU A 106 -5.65 4.56 -2.00
C LEU A 106 -6.99 4.28 -1.31
N PRO A 107 -7.91 3.54 -1.94
CA PRO A 107 -9.16 3.15 -1.30
C PRO A 107 -8.85 2.33 -0.06
N VAL A 108 -9.13 2.90 1.11
CA VAL A 108 -8.90 2.24 2.39
C VAL A 108 -9.96 1.14 2.51
N PRO A 109 -9.58 -0.13 2.78
CA PRO A 109 -10.58 -1.16 2.97
C PRO A 109 -11.53 -0.78 4.13
N PRO A 110 -12.85 -0.99 4.00
CA PRO A 110 -13.88 -0.49 4.91
C PRO A 110 -13.80 -1.02 6.36
N TYR A 111 -12.83 -1.87 6.67
CA TYR A 111 -12.58 -2.44 8.00
C TYR A 111 -11.45 -1.76 8.77
N THR A 112 -10.93 -0.63 8.29
CA THR A 112 -9.79 0.08 8.92
C THR A 112 -10.21 1.33 9.72
N GLU A 113 -11.52 1.59 9.80
CA GLU A 113 -12.12 2.65 10.63
C GLU A 113 -12.74 2.12 11.93
N ASP A 114 -12.47 0.86 12.27
CA ASP A 114 -12.89 0.33 13.56
C ASP A 114 -11.84 0.69 14.61
N GLU A 115 -12.12 1.71 15.41
CA GLU A 115 -11.37 2.11 16.61
C GLU A 115 -11.23 0.96 17.65
N SER A 116 -11.69 -0.26 17.35
CA SER A 116 -11.64 -1.43 18.23
C SER A 116 -10.43 -2.35 18.00
N PHE A 117 -9.51 -2.06 17.08
CA PHE A 117 -8.20 -2.72 17.05
C PHE A 117 -7.09 -1.81 17.61
N GLY A 118 -7.22 -1.45 18.90
CA GLY A 118 -6.09 -0.93 19.67
C GLY A 118 -6.28 0.41 20.37
N SER A 119 -7.50 0.79 20.75
CA SER A 119 -7.63 1.60 21.98
C SER A 119 -7.43 0.67 23.17
N ALA A 120 -6.17 0.47 23.56
CA ALA A 120 -5.86 0.05 24.91
C ALA A 120 -5.94 1.30 25.81
N MET A 121 -7.13 1.54 26.36
CA MET A 121 -7.37 2.25 27.62
C MET A 121 -8.56 1.60 28.31
#